data_AF-A0A7W1F2X9-F1
#
_entry.id   AF-A0A7W1F2X9-F1
#
_cell.length_a   1.000
_cell.length_b   1.000
_cell.length_c   1.000
_cell.angle_alpha   90.00
_cell.angle_beta   90.00
_cell.angle_gamma   90.00
#
_symmetry.space_group_name_H-M   'P 1'
#
loop_
_entity.id
_entity.type
_entity.pdbx_description
1 polymer ?
#
loop_
_entity_poly.entity_id
_entity_poly.type
_entity_poly.pdbx_seq_one_letter_code
_entity_poly.pdbx_strand_id
1 'polypeptide(L)'
;MWILGGNENYFADDPSFYRNDVWSSADGVAWTRLPDAPWKPRLWHSAVVYRDRIWGLGGNQSRTADFNDAWYSKDGIAWKQLKSKIVWKKRHEHSTWVHQDRIWICGGTAEPGHLNNEVWSLFVPPDWFGE
;
A
#
# COMPACT_ATOMS: atom_id res chain seq x y z
N MET A 1 -7.29 -13.81 -3.30
CA MET A 1 -6.60 -13.20 -2.15
C MET A 1 -5.20 -12.80 -2.55
N TRP A 2 -4.65 -11.80 -1.86
CA TRP A 2 -3.35 -11.20 -2.14
C TRP A 2 -2.58 -10.99 -0.83
N ILE A 3 -1.27 -11.24 -0.84
CA ILE A 3 -0.33 -10.86 0.22
C ILE A 3 0.73 -9.98 -0.42
N LEU A 4 1.00 -8.83 0.18
CA LEU A 4 1.88 -7.80 -0.36
C LEU A 4 2.92 -7.44 0.68
N GLY A 5 4.20 -7.50 0.32
CA GLY A 5 5.32 -7.05 1.13
C GLY A 5 5.34 -7.58 2.56
N GLY A 6 5.69 -6.71 3.50
CA GLY A 6 5.88 -7.07 4.91
C GLY A 6 7.35 -7.15 5.29
N ASN A 7 7.63 -7.89 6.36
CA ASN A 7 8.97 -8.02 6.89
C ASN A 7 9.18 -9.38 7.57
N GLU A 8 10.34 -9.97 7.31
CA GLU A 8 10.69 -11.31 7.80
C GLU A 8 11.34 -11.32 9.19
N ASN A 9 12.00 -10.23 9.58
CA ASN A 9 12.64 -10.11 10.90
C ASN A 9 12.70 -8.64 11.35
N TYR A 10 11.63 -8.21 12.02
CA TYR A 10 11.44 -6.80 12.36
C TYR A 10 12.43 -6.33 13.43
N PHE A 11 12.90 -7.25 14.29
CA PHE A 11 13.79 -6.93 15.40
C PHE A 11 15.25 -6.73 14.97
N ALA A 12 15.63 -7.15 13.76
CA ALA A 12 17.00 -7.02 13.28
C ALA A 12 17.36 -5.62 12.78
N ASP A 13 16.38 -4.73 12.55
CA ASP A 13 16.56 -3.37 12.02
C ASP A 13 17.40 -3.32 10.72
N ASP A 14 17.32 -4.37 9.92
CA ASP A 14 17.99 -4.48 8.62
C ASP A 14 16.97 -4.32 7.48
N PRO A 15 17.13 -3.31 6.59
CA PRO A 15 16.30 -3.12 5.41
C PRO A 15 16.19 -4.36 4.51
N SER A 16 17.15 -5.28 4.57
CA SER A 16 17.17 -6.54 3.80
C SER A 16 16.05 -7.50 4.17
N PHE A 17 15.38 -7.33 5.33
CA PHE A 17 14.22 -8.15 5.73
C PHE A 17 12.87 -7.60 5.27
N TYR A 18 12.83 -6.39 4.72
CA TYR A 18 11.61 -5.82 4.16
C TYR A 18 11.34 -6.43 2.80
N ARG A 19 10.05 -6.58 2.45
CA ARG A 19 9.65 -7.20 1.20
C ARG A 19 8.78 -6.28 0.34
N ASN A 20 8.89 -6.45 -0.96
CA ASN A 20 8.02 -5.91 -2.00
C ASN A 20 7.46 -7.06 -2.87
N ASP A 21 7.55 -8.30 -2.38
CA ASP A 21 7.01 -9.46 -3.06
C ASP A 21 5.48 -9.45 -3.03
N VAL A 22 4.92 -10.15 -3.99
CA VAL A 22 3.47 -10.25 -4.18
C VAL A 22 3.13 -11.72 -4.32
N TRP A 23 2.15 -12.15 -3.55
CA TRP A 23 1.63 -13.51 -3.62
C TRP A 23 0.13 -13.47 -3.86
N SER A 24 -0.37 -14.43 -4.63
CA SER A 24 -1.80 -14.57 -4.89
C SER A 24 -2.27 -15.99 -4.67
N SER A 25 -3.53 -16.11 -4.28
CA SER A 25 -4.21 -17.39 -4.10
C SER A 25 -5.70 -17.23 -4.36
N ALA A 26 -6.30 -18.18 -5.09
CA ALA A 26 -7.74 -18.22 -5.31
C ALA A 26 -8.50 -18.84 -4.13
N ASP A 27 -7.86 -19.75 -3.39
CA ASP A 27 -8.47 -20.59 -2.35
C ASP A 27 -7.87 -20.36 -0.95
N GLY A 28 -6.75 -19.65 -0.84
CA GLY A 28 -6.01 -19.45 0.41
C GLY A 28 -5.12 -20.58 0.84
N VAL A 29 -5.08 -21.67 0.08
CA VAL A 29 -4.31 -22.87 0.37
C VAL A 29 -3.11 -22.94 -0.56
N ALA A 30 -3.33 -22.82 -1.87
CA ALA A 30 -2.28 -22.82 -2.86
C ALA A 30 -1.86 -21.38 -3.19
N TRP A 31 -0.61 -21.04 -2.91
CA TRP A 31 -0.06 -19.70 -3.12
C TRP A 31 0.94 -19.69 -4.27
N THR A 32 0.79 -18.70 -5.15
CA THR A 32 1.73 -18.44 -6.25
C THR A 32 2.46 -17.13 -5.99
N ARG A 33 3.79 -17.18 -5.98
CA ARG A 33 4.62 -15.96 -5.95
C ARG A 33 4.63 -15.34 -7.34
N LEU A 34 4.31 -14.05 -7.40
CA LEU A 34 4.34 -13.25 -8.62
C LEU A 34 5.65 -12.45 -8.71
N PRO A 35 5.93 -11.77 -9.83
CA PRO A 35 7.07 -10.86 -9.92
C PRO A 35 7.02 -9.79 -8.82
N ASP A 36 8.20 -9.41 -8.33
CA ASP A 36 8.31 -8.37 -7.30
C ASP A 36 7.75 -7.04 -7.81
N ALA A 37 7.00 -6.36 -6.94
CA ALA A 37 6.41 -5.09 -7.29
C ALA A 37 7.49 -3.98 -7.35
N PRO A 38 7.31 -2.96 -8.20
CA PRO A 38 8.35 -1.94 -8.46
C PRO A 38 8.56 -0.95 -7.32
N TRP A 39 7.70 -0.95 -6.30
CA TRP A 39 7.89 -0.09 -5.14
C TRP A 39 8.98 -0.60 -4.21
N LYS A 40 9.50 0.31 -3.38
CA LYS A 40 10.44 -0.05 -2.32
C LYS A 40 9.82 -1.05 -1.33
N PRO A 41 10.59 -2.06 -0.88
CA PRO A 41 10.18 -2.98 0.17
C PRO A 41 9.67 -2.25 1.42
N ARG A 42 8.58 -2.75 2.00
CA ARG A 42 7.86 -2.03 3.07
C ARG A 42 7.00 -2.93 3.94
N LEU A 43 6.79 -2.51 5.19
CA LEU A 43 5.82 -3.08 6.13
C LEU A 43 4.86 -1.97 6.65
N TRP A 44 3.82 -2.34 7.39
CA TRP A 44 2.78 -1.45 7.92
C TRP A 44 2.16 -0.47 6.91
N HIS A 45 2.20 -0.85 5.63
CA HIS A 45 1.38 -0.27 4.59
C HIS A 45 -0.04 -0.86 4.70
N SER A 46 -1.00 -0.20 4.07
CA SER A 46 -2.35 -0.72 3.97
C SER A 46 -2.70 -1.02 2.51
N ALA A 47 -3.66 -1.93 2.31
CA ALA A 47 -4.13 -2.29 0.99
C ALA A 47 -5.65 -2.46 0.94
N VAL A 48 -6.25 -2.09 -0.19
CA VAL A 48 -7.69 -2.21 -0.46
C VAL A 48 -7.93 -2.59 -1.92
N VAL A 49 -9.11 -3.14 -2.22
CA VAL A 49 -9.58 -3.30 -3.61
C VAL A 49 -10.60 -2.20 -3.90
N TYR A 50 -10.37 -1.43 -4.96
CA TYR A 50 -11.24 -0.35 -5.40
C TYR A 50 -11.14 -0.18 -6.92
N ARG A 51 -12.29 -0.08 -7.60
CA ARG A 51 -12.39 -0.01 -9.08
C ARG A 51 -11.68 -1.16 -9.79
N ASP A 52 -11.89 -2.39 -9.31
CA ASP A 52 -11.24 -3.61 -9.85
C ASP A 52 -9.71 -3.50 -9.92
N ARG A 53 -9.12 -2.77 -8.98
CA ARG A 53 -7.68 -2.68 -8.78
C ARG A 53 -7.36 -2.91 -7.31
N ILE A 54 -6.26 -3.61 -7.08
CA ILE A 54 -5.57 -3.66 -5.79
C ILE A 54 -4.86 -2.32 -5.63
N TRP A 55 -4.96 -1.70 -4.46
CA TRP A 55 -4.25 -0.49 -4.09
C TRP A 55 -3.32 -0.77 -2.90
N GLY A 56 -2.05 -0.39 -3.00
CA GLY A 56 -1.08 -0.39 -1.90
C GLY A 56 -0.72 1.04 -1.50
N LEU A 57 -0.79 1.35 -0.20
CA LEU A 57 -0.80 2.72 0.33
C LEU A 57 0.21 2.86 1.47
N GLY A 58 1.15 3.81 1.33
CA GLY A 58 2.09 4.20 2.39
C GLY A 58 2.94 3.06 2.95
N GLY A 59 3.17 3.07 4.27
CA GLY A 59 4.02 2.14 5.00
C GLY A 59 5.44 2.67 5.19
N ASN A 60 6.35 1.82 5.68
CA ASN A 60 7.73 2.21 5.94
C ASN A 60 8.75 1.13 5.55
N GLN A 61 9.98 1.55 5.30
CA GLN A 61 11.14 0.68 5.04
C GLN A 61 12.15 0.67 6.21
N SER A 62 11.96 1.54 7.19
CA SER A 62 12.72 1.58 8.45
C SER A 62 11.97 2.48 9.44
N ARG A 63 12.52 2.64 10.65
CA ARG A 63 11.99 3.57 11.67
C ARG A 63 11.91 5.03 11.23
N THR A 64 12.62 5.41 10.16
CA THR A 64 12.74 6.81 9.70
C THR A 64 12.45 6.98 8.21
N ALA A 65 11.94 5.95 7.54
CA ALA A 65 11.73 5.95 6.09
C ALA A 65 10.27 5.60 5.77
N ASP A 66 9.39 6.57 5.95
CA ASP A 66 7.97 6.44 5.63
C ASP A 66 7.69 6.79 4.16
N PHE A 67 6.61 6.21 3.64
CA PHE A 67 6.11 6.46 2.29
C PHE A 67 4.76 7.18 2.31
N ASN A 68 4.50 7.97 1.28
CA ASN A 68 3.20 8.58 0.98
C ASN A 68 2.72 8.26 -0.44
N ASP A 69 3.31 7.25 -1.07
CA ASP A 69 2.90 6.82 -2.39
C ASP A 69 1.65 5.95 -2.32
N ALA A 70 0.96 5.92 -3.46
CA ALA A 70 -0.14 5.02 -3.74
C ALA A 70 0.17 4.29 -5.04
N TRP A 71 -0.02 2.98 -5.04
CA TRP A 71 0.18 2.16 -6.21
C TRP A 71 -1.04 1.31 -6.47
N TYR A 72 -1.32 1.02 -7.74
CA TYR A 72 -2.46 0.19 -8.11
C TYR A 72 -2.12 -0.82 -9.21
N SER A 73 -2.81 -1.95 -9.19
CA SER A 73 -2.69 -3.02 -10.19
C SER A 73 -4.00 -3.78 -10.34
N LYS A 74 -4.28 -4.29 -11.54
CA LYS A 74 -5.45 -5.15 -11.81
C LYS A 74 -5.18 -6.61 -11.45
N ASP A 75 -3.91 -7.03 -11.54
CA ASP A 75 -3.48 -8.42 -11.56
C ASP A 75 -2.34 -8.71 -10.57
N GLY A 76 -1.92 -7.73 -9.77
CA GLY A 76 -0.80 -7.83 -8.85
C GLY A 76 0.57 -8.00 -9.52
N ILE A 77 0.64 -7.90 -10.85
CA ILE A 77 1.87 -8.01 -11.65
C ILE A 77 2.25 -6.64 -12.20
N ALA A 78 1.33 -6.02 -12.94
CA ALA A 78 1.54 -4.72 -13.56
C ALA A 78 1.10 -3.61 -12.61
N TRP A 79 2.04 -3.06 -11.86
CA TRP A 79 1.78 -1.97 -10.91
C TRP A 79 2.09 -0.60 -11.50
N LYS A 80 1.21 0.36 -11.24
CA LYS A 80 1.38 1.77 -11.61
C LYS A 80 1.32 2.64 -10.37
N GLN A 81 2.24 3.60 -10.25
CA GLN A 81 2.17 4.59 -9.19
C GLN A 81 1.16 5.67 -9.55
N LEU A 82 0.23 5.97 -8.64
CA LEU A 82 -0.58 7.17 -8.74
C LEU A 82 0.30 8.38 -8.44
N LYS A 83 0.43 9.28 -9.43
CA LYS A 83 1.12 10.57 -9.28
C LYS A 83 0.06 11.66 -9.12
N SER A 84 0.18 12.43 -8.03
CA SER A 84 -0.72 13.55 -7.72
C SER A 84 0.09 14.72 -7.16
N LYS A 85 -0.39 15.94 -7.37
CA LYS A 85 0.16 17.15 -6.73
C LYS A 85 -0.24 17.25 -5.26
N ILE A 86 -1.38 16.68 -4.91
CA ILE A 86 -1.91 16.63 -3.54
C ILE A 86 -1.70 15.21 -3.04
N VAL A 87 -0.82 15.07 -2.05
CA VAL A 87 -0.45 13.79 -1.46
C VAL A 87 -0.41 13.97 0.06
N TRP A 88 -0.85 12.95 0.80
CA TRP A 88 -0.74 12.94 2.25
C TRP A 88 0.72 12.99 2.71
N LYS A 89 0.94 13.37 3.97
CA LYS A 89 2.26 13.23 4.61
C LYS A 89 2.63 11.75 4.71
N LYS A 90 3.91 11.44 4.53
CA LYS A 90 4.48 10.09 4.68
C LYS A 90 4.05 9.49 6.02
N ARG A 91 3.56 8.24 5.97
CA ARG A 91 2.95 7.57 7.11
C ARG A 91 2.98 6.04 7.04
N HIS A 92 2.94 5.41 8.20
CA HIS A 92 2.74 3.97 8.40
C HIS A 92 1.65 3.72 9.45
N GLU A 93 1.21 2.46 9.62
CA GLU A 93 0.19 2.04 10.61
C GLU A 93 -1.16 2.76 10.50
N HIS A 94 -1.46 3.30 9.31
CA HIS A 94 -2.73 3.94 9.03
C HIS A 94 -3.78 2.91 8.61
N SER A 95 -5.06 3.19 8.88
CA SER A 95 -6.17 2.33 8.45
C SER A 95 -6.72 2.79 7.09
N THR A 96 -7.12 1.83 6.26
CA THR A 96 -7.77 2.12 4.97
C THR A 96 -8.96 1.24 4.69
N TRP A 97 -10.00 1.81 4.09
CA TRP A 97 -11.19 1.06 3.66
C TRP A 97 -11.86 1.76 2.47
N VAL A 98 -12.74 1.03 1.79
CA VAL A 98 -13.59 1.60 0.74
C VAL A 98 -14.97 1.91 1.32
N HIS A 99 -15.42 3.15 1.15
CA HIS A 99 -16.76 3.57 1.56
C HIS A 99 -17.23 4.74 0.70
N GLN A 100 -18.52 4.75 0.32
CA GLN A 100 -19.11 5.82 -0.50
C GLN A 100 -18.28 6.15 -1.75
N ASP A 101 -17.90 5.11 -2.49
CA ASP A 101 -17.12 5.22 -3.73
C ASP A 101 -15.79 5.96 -3.58
N ARG A 102 -15.12 5.77 -2.45
CA ARG A 102 -13.80 6.34 -2.17
C ARG A 102 -12.96 5.36 -1.36
N ILE A 103 -11.65 5.46 -1.53
CA ILE A 103 -10.70 4.92 -0.56
C ILE A 103 -10.54 5.96 0.55
N TRP A 104 -10.59 5.52 1.80
CA TRP A 104 -10.37 6.34 2.99
C TRP A 104 -9.00 6.05 3.63
N ILE A 105 -8.35 7.16 3.95
CA ILE A 105 -7.07 7.48 4.58
C ILE A 105 -7.05 7.85 6.06
N CYS A 106 -7.11 6.95 7.05
CA CYS A 106 -7.29 7.42 8.44
C CYS A 106 -6.12 7.13 9.38
N GLY A 107 -5.61 8.21 9.98
CA GLY A 107 -4.65 8.18 11.06
C GLY A 107 -3.28 7.61 10.66
N GLY A 108 -2.68 6.88 11.61
CA GLY A 108 -1.31 6.37 11.55
C GLY A 108 -0.28 7.32 12.15
N THR A 109 0.98 6.90 12.10
CA THR A 109 2.12 7.74 12.46
C THR A 109 2.58 8.47 11.20
N ALA A 110 2.60 9.80 11.22
CA ALA A 110 3.01 10.63 10.08
C ALA A 110 4.26 11.44 10.40
N GLU A 111 5.10 11.68 9.38
CA GLU A 111 6.32 12.48 9.54
C GLU A 111 6.01 13.94 9.97
N PRO A 112 6.73 14.49 10.97
CA PRO A 112 7.79 13.85 11.76
C PRO A 112 7.24 13.04 12.96
N GLY A 113 7.17 11.70 12.83
CA GLY A 113 7.08 10.74 13.94
C GLY A 113 5.92 10.82 14.93
N HIS A 114 4.79 11.46 14.59
CA HIS A 114 3.68 11.65 15.52
C HIS A 114 2.41 10.94 15.05
N LEU A 115 1.66 10.39 16.01
CA LEU A 115 0.28 9.97 15.78
C LEU A 115 -0.51 11.15 15.25
N ASN A 116 -1.25 10.89 14.19
CA ASN A 116 -1.94 11.91 13.44
C ASN A 116 -3.42 11.50 13.29
N ASN A 117 -4.31 12.48 13.24
CA ASN A 117 -5.76 12.28 13.08
C ASN A 117 -6.29 12.75 11.72
N GLU A 118 -5.40 13.03 10.76
CA GLU A 118 -5.81 13.41 9.41
C GLU A 118 -6.58 12.28 8.75
N VAL A 119 -7.62 12.70 8.04
CA VAL A 119 -8.45 11.85 7.20
C VAL A 119 -8.28 12.30 5.77
N TRP A 120 -7.83 11.38 4.92
CA TRP A 120 -7.69 11.57 3.48
C TRP A 120 -8.72 10.72 2.75
N SER A 121 -9.07 11.11 1.53
CA SER A 121 -9.84 10.24 0.65
C SER A 121 -9.33 10.32 -0.78
N LEU A 122 -9.46 9.21 -1.50
CA LEU A 122 -9.20 9.13 -2.93
C LEU A 122 -10.48 8.70 -3.65
N PHE A 123 -10.98 9.57 -4.53
CA PHE A 123 -12.00 9.25 -5.51
C PHE A 123 -11.31 9.03 -6.86
N VAL A 124 -11.62 7.93 -7.53
CA VAL A 124 -11.17 7.67 -8.90
C VAL A 124 -12.40 7.65 -9.80
N PRO A 125 -12.50 8.56 -10.79
CA PRO A 125 -13.57 8.55 -11.78
C PRO A 125 -13.68 7.18 -12.46
N PRO A 126 -14.90 6.68 -12.75
CA PRO A 126 -15.07 5.37 -13.40
C PRO A 126 -14.30 5.21 -14.71
N ASP A 127 -14.17 6.28 -15.48
CA ASP A 127 -13.53 6.35 -16.79
C ASP A 127 -12.01 6.58 -16.73
N TRP A 128 -11.43 6.76 -15.54
CA TRP A 128 -10.02 7.14 -15.38
C TRP A 128 -9.03 6.12 -15.95
N PHE A 129 -9.40 4.84 -15.97
CA PHE A 129 -8.53 3.77 -16.47
C PHE A 129 -8.60 3.58 -18.00
N GLY A 130 -9.58 4.19 -18.68
CA GLY A 130 -9.76 4.08 -20.13
C GLY A 130 -10.11 2.68 -20.64
N GLU A 131 -10.81 1.88 -19.83
CA GLU A 131 -11.34 0.56 -20.19
C GLU A 131 -12.84 0.62 -20.51
#